data_AF-A0A7Y7CYS8-F1
#
_entry.id   AF-A0A7Y7CYS8-F1
#
_cell.length_a   1.000
_cell.length_b   1.000
_cell.length_c   1.000
_cell.angle_alpha   90.00
_cell.angle_beta   90.00
_cell.angle_gamma   90.00
#
_symmetry.space_group_name_H-M   'P 1'
#
loop_
_entity.id
_entity.type
_entity.pdbx_description
1 polymer ?
#
loop_
_entity_poly.entity_id
_entity_poly.type
_entity_poly.pdbx_seq_one_letter_code
_entity_poly.pdbx_strand_id
1 'polypeptide(L)'
;MWPHTRVLSIVSLLFVTHLFQIGLFAGGFWIAGAWFGIGGFEGPDMAHPLDYLYFSAVMYTSLGIGDIVPTGHMRFIAGVEALNGLLLIAWSASFLFAMMNRLWDWEPCVEPKDEE
;
A
#
# COMPACT_ATOMS: atom_id res chain seq x y z
N MET A 1 -26.81 2.91 7.69
CA MET A 1 -25.87 2.00 6.99
C MET A 1 -25.61 0.82 7.90
N TRP A 2 -25.75 -0.41 7.40
CA TRP A 2 -25.48 -1.62 8.19
C TRP A 2 -24.00 -1.71 8.59
N PRO A 3 -23.65 -2.37 9.71
CA PRO A 3 -22.27 -2.56 10.17
C PRO A 3 -21.30 -3.00 9.06
N HIS A 4 -21.69 -4.01 8.28
CA HIS A 4 -20.90 -4.52 7.17
C HIS A 4 -20.64 -3.49 6.07
N THR A 5 -21.65 -2.68 5.69
CA THR A 5 -21.48 -1.65 4.65
C THR A 5 -20.49 -0.55 5.06
N ARG A 6 -20.40 -0.26 6.36
CA ARG A 6 -19.46 0.75 6.89
C ARG A 6 -18.02 0.24 6.81
N VAL A 7 -17.79 -1.00 7.23
CA VAL A 7 -16.47 -1.63 7.14
C VAL A 7 -16.02 -1.75 5.68
N LEU A 8 -16.89 -2.20 4.77
CA LEU A 8 -16.59 -2.28 3.33
C LEU A 8 -16.21 -0.91 2.74
N SER A 9 -16.91 0.16 3.14
CA SER A 9 -16.61 1.51 2.71
C SER A 9 -15.22 1.96 3.18
N ILE A 10 -14.85 1.62 4.41
CA ILE A 10 -13.52 1.92 4.98
C ILE A 10 -12.42 1.17 4.22
N VAL A 11 -12.59 -0.14 4.01
CA VAL A 11 -11.61 -0.96 3.26
C VAL A 11 -11.40 -0.40 1.85
N SER A 12 -12.50 -0.04 1.17
CA SER A 12 -12.45 0.52 -0.19
C SER A 12 -11.71 1.86 -0.21
N LEU A 13 -11.96 2.74 0.77
CA LEU A 13 -11.27 4.02 0.89
C LEU A 13 -9.77 3.85 1.18
N LEU A 14 -9.40 2.91 2.06
CA LEU A 14 -7.98 2.60 2.35
C LEU A 14 -7.28 2.08 1.10
N PHE A 15 -7.92 1.18 0.34
CA PHE A 15 -7.38 0.68 -0.92
C PHE A 15 -7.12 1.80 -1.93
N VAL A 16 -8.10 2.70 -2.15
CA VAL A 16 -7.92 3.87 -3.03
C VAL A 16 -6.82 4.80 -2.53
N THR A 17 -6.69 4.98 -1.21
CA THR A 17 -5.63 5.80 -0.61
C THR A 17 -4.25 5.21 -0.91
N HIS A 18 -4.09 3.89 -0.83
CA HIS A 18 -2.84 3.22 -1.19
C HIS A 18 -2.54 3.32 -2.69
N LEU A 19 -3.54 3.16 -3.55
CA LEU A 19 -3.36 3.39 -5.01
C LEU A 19 -2.91 4.82 -5.31
N PHE A 20 -3.46 5.81 -4.60
CA PHE A 20 -3.04 7.19 -4.74
C PHE A 20 -1.58 7.39 -4.30
N GLN A 21 -1.16 6.78 -3.18
CA GLN A 21 0.22 6.84 -2.70
C GLN A 21 1.22 6.21 -3.68
N ILE A 22 0.87 5.05 -4.25
CA ILE A 22 1.62 4.42 -5.35
C ILE A 22 1.73 5.39 -6.54
N GLY A 23 0.62 6.03 -6.93
CA GLY A 23 0.63 7.03 -8.00
C GLY A 23 1.57 8.22 -7.73
N LEU A 24 1.63 8.69 -6.48
CA LEU A 24 2.54 9.78 -6.08
C LEU A 24 4.01 9.37 -6.21
N PHE A 25 4.38 8.18 -5.75
CA PHE A 25 5.75 7.69 -5.88
C PHE A 25 6.13 7.41 -7.34
N ALA A 26 5.23 6.81 -8.13
CA ALA A 26 5.42 6.62 -9.57
C ALA A 26 5.72 7.94 -10.28
N GLY A 27 4.92 8.98 -10.01
CA GLY A 27 5.18 10.34 -10.52
C GLY A 27 6.52 10.90 -10.02
N GLY A 28 6.87 10.64 -8.76
CA GLY A 28 8.15 11.00 -8.16
C GLY A 28 9.35 10.37 -8.88
N PHE A 29 9.28 9.09 -9.25
CA PHE A 29 10.34 8.42 -10.02
C PHE A 29 10.47 8.96 -11.43
N TRP A 30 9.35 9.22 -12.10
CA TRP A 30 9.35 9.83 -13.43
C TRP A 30 10.03 11.21 -13.39
N ILE A 31 9.66 12.07 -12.41
CA ILE A 31 10.28 13.38 -12.19
C ILE A 31 11.77 13.25 -11.84
N ALA A 32 12.13 12.32 -10.96
CA ALA A 32 13.52 12.07 -10.56
C ALA A 32 14.42 11.70 -11.74
N GLY A 33 13.91 10.90 -12.67
CA GLY A 33 14.63 10.52 -13.89
C GLY A 33 14.68 11.65 -14.90
N ALA A 34 13.54 12.28 -15.17
CA ALA A 34 13.40 13.27 -16.25
C ALA A 34 14.08 14.62 -15.94
N TRP A 35 14.06 15.09 -14.70
CA TRP A 35 14.56 16.43 -14.35
C TRP A 35 15.80 16.44 -13.48
N PHE A 36 15.93 15.48 -12.55
CA PHE A 36 17.03 15.50 -11.59
C PHE A 36 18.23 14.64 -12.03
N GLY A 37 18.03 13.66 -12.91
CA GLY A 37 19.11 12.80 -13.41
C GLY A 37 19.85 12.04 -12.30
N ILE A 38 19.17 11.79 -11.16
CA ILE A 38 19.77 11.21 -9.96
C ILE A 38 19.92 9.68 -10.00
N GLY A 39 19.67 9.07 -11.17
CA GLY A 39 19.68 7.63 -11.37
C GLY A 39 18.82 7.24 -12.56
N GLY A 40 18.57 5.94 -12.70
CA GLY A 40 17.70 5.39 -13.73
C GLY A 40 17.18 4.01 -13.32
N PHE A 41 16.81 3.23 -14.33
CA PHE A 41 16.30 1.88 -14.17
C PHE A 41 17.06 0.92 -15.08
N GLU A 42 17.39 -0.25 -14.55
CA GLU A 42 17.85 -1.42 -15.32
C GLU A 42 16.69 -2.40 -15.46
N GLY A 43 16.61 -3.09 -16.60
CA GLY A 43 15.51 -4.00 -16.93
C GLY A 43 14.76 -3.56 -18.19
N PRO A 44 13.45 -3.84 -18.29
CA PRO A 44 12.59 -3.35 -19.37
C PRO A 44 12.61 -1.82 -19.50
N ASP A 45 12.44 -1.32 -20.72
CA ASP A 45 12.37 0.12 -20.98
C ASP A 45 11.16 0.75 -20.26
N MET A 46 11.41 1.82 -19.50
CA MET A 46 10.39 2.60 -18.79
C MET A 46 9.73 3.62 -19.73
N ALA A 47 9.01 3.14 -20.74
CA ALA A 47 8.46 3.97 -21.82
C ALA A 47 7.09 4.57 -21.50
N HIS A 48 6.31 3.91 -20.62
CA HIS A 48 4.93 4.27 -20.33
C HIS A 48 4.73 4.62 -18.85
N PRO A 49 3.77 5.51 -18.52
CA PRO A 49 3.44 5.83 -17.13
C PRO A 49 3.08 4.61 -16.28
N LEU A 50 2.53 3.57 -16.91
CA LEU A 50 2.19 2.32 -16.24
C LEU A 50 3.41 1.54 -15.75
N ASP A 51 4.58 1.70 -16.37
CA ASP A 51 5.81 1.01 -15.96
C ASP A 51 6.31 1.57 -14.61
N TYR A 52 6.22 2.89 -14.42
CA TYR A 52 6.52 3.55 -13.15
C TYR A 52 5.51 3.18 -12.05
N LEU A 53 4.21 3.08 -12.41
CA LEU A 53 3.17 2.63 -11.49
C LEU A 53 3.37 1.18 -11.06
N TYR A 54 3.75 0.32 -11.99
CA TYR A 54 4.07 -1.07 -11.71
C TYR A 54 5.28 -1.17 -10.77
N PHE A 55 6.38 -0.50 -11.09
CA PHE A 55 7.57 -0.48 -10.23
C PHE A 55 7.24 0.03 -8.81
N SER A 56 6.53 1.16 -8.72
CA SER A 56 6.11 1.75 -7.47
C SER A 56 5.21 0.80 -6.67
N ALA A 57 4.26 0.12 -7.31
CA ALA A 57 3.41 -0.87 -6.64
C ALA A 57 4.22 -2.04 -6.06
N VAL A 58 5.18 -2.56 -6.82
CA VAL A 58 6.08 -3.65 -6.40
C VAL A 58 6.93 -3.23 -5.21
N MET A 59 7.46 -2.00 -5.21
CA MET A 59 8.27 -1.48 -4.11
C MET A 59 7.42 -1.15 -2.88
N TYR A 60 6.32 -0.40 -3.05
CA TYR A 60 5.41 0.01 -1.99
C TYR A 60 4.83 -1.18 -1.20
N THR A 61 4.51 -2.28 -1.89
CA THR A 61 4.00 -3.50 -1.26
C THR A 61 5.10 -4.42 -0.72
N SER A 62 6.37 -4.03 -0.85
CA SER A 62 7.55 -4.84 -0.52
C SER A 62 7.63 -6.18 -1.26
N LEU A 63 6.97 -6.32 -2.41
CA LEU A 63 6.94 -7.55 -3.19
C LEU A 63 8.31 -7.84 -3.83
N GLY A 64 8.98 -6.81 -4.34
CA GLY A 64 10.38 -6.89 -4.80
C GLY A 64 10.65 -7.91 -5.91
N ILE A 65 9.82 -7.95 -6.97
CA ILE A 65 9.96 -8.89 -8.10
C ILE A 65 11.36 -8.81 -8.75
N GLY A 66 11.96 -7.61 -8.80
CA GLY A 66 13.35 -7.42 -9.24
C GLY A 66 13.58 -7.48 -10.75
N ASP A 67 12.51 -7.43 -11.54
CA ASP A 67 12.53 -7.28 -12.99
C ASP A 67 12.91 -5.86 -13.45
N ILE A 68 12.53 -4.86 -12.66
CA ILE A 68 12.96 -3.46 -12.80
C ILE A 68 13.80 -3.10 -11.57
N VAL A 69 15.03 -2.65 -11.79
CA VAL A 69 16.00 -2.36 -10.73
C VAL A 69 16.39 -0.88 -10.77
N PRO A 70 16.17 -0.10 -9.69
CA PRO A 70 16.57 1.29 -9.64
C PRO A 70 18.10 1.42 -9.52
N THR A 71 18.67 2.42 -10.17
CA THR A 71 20.12 2.71 -10.15
C THR A 71 20.40 4.09 -9.57
N GLY A 72 21.67 4.35 -9.22
CA GLY A 72 22.07 5.62 -8.62
C GLY A 72 21.37 5.91 -7.29
N HIS A 73 20.99 7.17 -7.06
CA HIS A 73 20.30 7.61 -5.85
C HIS A 73 18.81 7.25 -5.81
N MET A 74 18.20 6.83 -6.94
CA MET A 74 16.82 6.32 -6.94
C MET A 74 16.64 5.10 -6.03
N ARG A 75 17.72 4.33 -5.80
CA ARG A 75 17.74 3.20 -4.85
C ARG A 75 17.33 3.62 -3.44
N PHE A 76 17.74 4.80 -3.00
CA PHE A 76 17.36 5.33 -1.70
C PHE A 76 15.86 5.64 -1.65
N ILE A 77 15.32 6.29 -2.69
CA ILE A 77 13.90 6.61 -2.80
C ILE A 77 13.06 5.32 -2.81
N ALA A 78 13.46 4.31 -3.56
CA ALA A 78 12.80 3.01 -3.61
C ALA A 78 12.81 2.30 -2.25
N GLY A 79 13.90 2.39 -1.50
CA GLY A 79 13.97 1.89 -0.13
C GLY A 79 13.02 2.63 0.83
N VAL A 80 12.94 3.96 0.72
CA VAL A 80 12.01 4.79 1.50
C VAL A 80 10.56 4.47 1.16
N GLU A 81 10.26 4.27 -0.12
CA GLU A 81 8.93 3.88 -0.59
C GLU A 81 8.51 2.54 0.02
N ALA A 82 9.37 1.52 -0.04
CA ALA A 82 9.08 0.20 0.54
C ALA A 82 8.83 0.28 2.04
N LEU A 83 9.67 1.03 2.78
CA LEU A 83 9.48 1.26 4.21
C LEU A 83 8.16 1.95 4.51
N ASN A 84 7.85 3.02 3.77
CA ASN A 84 6.63 3.79 3.96
C ASN A 84 5.38 2.97 3.61
N GLY A 85 5.41 2.21 2.51
CA GLY A 85 4.30 1.37 2.11
C GLY A 85 4.01 0.25 3.11
N LEU A 86 5.06 -0.42 3.61
CA LEU A 86 4.93 -1.40 4.68
C LEU A 86 4.30 -0.80 5.94
N LEU A 87 4.78 0.37 6.37
CA LEU A 87 4.26 1.09 7.54
C LEU A 87 2.78 1.41 7.38
N LEU A 88 2.39 1.96 6.23
CA LEU A 88 1.01 2.38 5.97
C LEU A 88 0.06 1.21 5.78
N ILE A 89 0.49 0.12 5.15
CA ILE A 89 -0.32 -1.11 5.03
C ILE A 89 -0.56 -1.73 6.42
N ALA A 90 0.47 -1.85 7.24
CA ALA A 90 0.36 -2.37 8.60
C ALA A 90 -0.54 -1.48 9.48
N TRP A 91 -0.40 -0.17 9.34
CA TRP A 91 -1.24 0.80 10.03
C TRP A 91 -2.71 0.72 9.58
N SER A 92 -2.97 0.60 8.28
CA SER A 92 -4.32 0.38 7.73
C SER A 92 -4.98 -0.88 8.28
N ALA A 93 -4.23 -1.99 8.40
CA ALA A 93 -4.75 -3.22 8.97
C ALA A 93 -5.14 -3.05 10.45
N SER A 94 -4.29 -2.37 11.23
CA SER A 94 -4.56 -2.08 12.64
C SER A 94 -5.74 -1.12 12.82
N PHE A 95 -5.84 -0.10 11.97
CA PHE A 95 -6.97 0.82 11.93
C PHE A 95 -8.28 0.10 11.58
N LEU A 96 -8.26 -0.75 10.55
CA LEU A 96 -9.43 -1.53 10.14
C LEU A 96 -9.90 -2.45 11.27
N PHE A 97 -8.98 -3.14 11.95
CA PHE A 97 -9.28 -3.98 13.09
C PHE A 97 -9.94 -3.18 14.23
N ALA A 98 -9.37 -2.03 14.60
CA ALA A 98 -9.95 -1.15 15.61
C ALA A 98 -11.36 -0.67 15.21
N MET A 99 -11.60 -0.46 13.91
CA MET A 99 -12.90 -0.03 13.41
C MET A 99 -13.91 -1.18 13.38
N MET A 100 -13.51 -2.39 13.04
CA MET A 100 -14.36 -3.57 13.19
C MET A 100 -14.82 -3.74 14.63
N ASN A 101 -13.91 -3.62 15.60
CA ASN A 101 -14.26 -3.72 17.03
C ASN A 101 -15.26 -2.65 17.49
N ARG A 102 -15.24 -1.47 16.88
CA ARG A 102 -16.15 -0.37 17.24
C ARG A 102 -17.47 -0.41 16.47
N LEU A 103 -17.47 -0.92 15.25
CA LEU A 103 -18.61 -0.80 14.32
C LEU A 103 -19.40 -2.09 14.17
N TRP A 104 -18.85 -3.23 14.59
CA TRP A 104 -19.48 -4.53 14.54
C TRP A 104 -20.19 -4.84 15.86
N ASP A 105 -21.46 -5.22 15.76
CA ASP A 105 -22.20 -5.79 16.89
C ASP A 105 -21.78 -7.26 17.01
N TRP A 106 -20.82 -7.54 17.88
CA TRP A 106 -20.40 -8.90 18.18
C TRP A 106 -21.53 -9.61 18.91
N GLU A 107 -21.93 -10.79 18.41
CA GLU A 107 -22.82 -11.66 19.17
C GLU A 107 -22.18 -11.91 20.55
N PRO A 108 -22.88 -11.67 21.67
CA PRO A 108 -22.33 -11.96 22.98
C PRO A 108 -21.91 -13.43 23.05
N CYS A 109 -20.73 -13.70 23.62
CA CYS A 109 -20.33 -15.07 23.90
C CYS A 109 -21.43 -15.72 24.77
N VAL A 110 -22.07 -16.76 24.26
CA VAL A 110 -23.03 -17.55 25.05
C VAL A 110 -22.22 -18.38 26.02
N GLU A 111 -22.27 -18.02 27.30
CA GLU A 111 -21.66 -18.81 28.36
C GLU A 111 -22.37 -20.18 28.39
N PRO A 112 -21.63 -21.30 28.37
CA PRO A 112 -22.23 -22.63 28.43
C PRO A 112 -23.07 -22.70 29.72
N LYS A 113 -24.31 -23.16 29.60
CA LYS A 113 -25.17 -23.36 30.78
C LYS A 113 -24.50 -24.41 31.67
N ASP A 114 -24.28 -24.07 32.94
CA ASP A 114 -23.88 -25.04 33.95
C ASP A 114 -24.96 -26.16 33.98
N GLU A 115 -24.57 -27.40 33.68
CA GLU A 115 -25.46 -28.55 33.80
C GLU A 115 -25.68 -28.84 35.30
N GLU A 116 -26.91 -28.62 35.78
CA GLU A 116 -27.37 -29.00 37.14
C GLU A 116 -27.52 -30.51 37.31
#